data_AF-A0A268S1J9-F1
#
_entry.id   AF-A0A268S1J9-F1
#
_cell.length_a   1.000
_cell.length_b   1.000
_cell.length_c   1.000
_cell.angle_alpha   90.00
_cell.angle_beta   90.00
_cell.angle_gamma   90.00
#
_symmetry.space_group_name_H-M   'P 1'
#
loop_
_entity.id
_entity.type
_entity.pdbx_description
1 polymer ?
#
loop_
_entity_poly.entity_id
_entity_poly.type
_entity_poly.pdbx_seq_one_letter_code
_entity_poly.pdbx_strand_id
1 'polypeptide(L)'
;MENDIQKKFLEYVKKINHYKQAMALMAWDSRTGAPKAGVPQRAEVLGTLSAEVFAMSVSDQMKDMLAALDKATDLSDIVKKSKEHCQKTYDRNTKIPADEFKAYVMLQSTAESVWEEAKEKNDFAMFQPYLEELVSYNKKFIEYRGYEGHPYNTLLDDYEPGVFTDTLDRVFAELKTALIPLVKKVSDAKKQPNTAPLYAYFPKENQEKLSHAVLTHIGYNFDKGRLNETVHPFAIGINPNDVRVTTKYNEHDFRVALLGTIHEGGHALYEQNIDHELIGTPLSGGTSMGIHESQSLFFEKFVGQSLPFWKNVYPILKQHAGSQFDDVELEDFYFALNESRPSLIRIEADELTYCLHIILRYELEKGLFEGTIEVKDLPRLWNDKMEEYLGIRPENDGEGVLQDVHWSSGSFGYFPSYALGSYALGYIYAAQMKQAMLNDLPNFDQLLEQEQIGVIRQWLTKHVHRFGSLKKPQEIIADITGKSIDAKPLLSYLTEKYSNLYELS
;
A
#
# COMPACT_ATOMS: atom_id res chain seq x y z
N MET A 1 -2.07 -32.17 -27.75
CA MET A 1 -0.80 -31.45 -27.54
C MET A 1 -1.04 -30.13 -26.83
N GLU A 2 -2.02 -29.31 -27.23
CA GLU A 2 -2.33 -28.03 -26.55
C GLU A 2 -2.80 -28.17 -25.09
N ASN A 3 -3.67 -29.14 -24.77
CA ASN A 3 -4.05 -29.40 -23.37
C ASN A 3 -2.89 -29.90 -22.49
N ASP A 4 -1.84 -30.48 -23.09
CA ASP A 4 -0.67 -31.00 -22.38
C ASP A 4 0.30 -29.86 -22.00
N ILE A 5 0.50 -28.86 -22.87
CA ILE A 5 1.36 -27.71 -22.56
C ILE A 5 0.74 -26.78 -21.51
N GLN A 6 -0.57 -26.53 -21.57
CA GLN A 6 -1.26 -25.71 -20.55
C GLN A 6 -1.12 -26.32 -19.16
N LYS A 7 -1.35 -27.64 -19.05
CA LYS A 7 -1.20 -28.37 -17.79
C LYS A 7 0.24 -28.30 -17.26
N LYS A 8 1.23 -28.57 -18.12
CA LYS A 8 2.66 -28.50 -17.75
C LYS A 8 3.06 -27.10 -17.28
N PHE A 9 2.60 -26.06 -17.97
CA PHE A 9 2.84 -24.68 -17.56
C PHE A 9 2.24 -24.37 -16.19
N LEU A 10 0.96 -24.74 -15.97
CA LEU A 10 0.29 -24.53 -14.69
C LEU A 10 0.97 -25.31 -13.54
N GLU A 11 1.43 -26.53 -13.77
CA GLU A 11 2.20 -27.31 -12.80
C GLU A 11 3.56 -26.63 -12.49
N TYR A 12 4.22 -26.08 -13.50
CA TYR A 12 5.50 -25.38 -13.34
C TYR A 12 5.35 -24.10 -12.51
N VAL A 13 4.38 -23.24 -12.84
CA VAL A 13 4.13 -22.02 -12.07
C VAL A 13 3.59 -22.33 -10.67
N LYS A 14 2.84 -23.42 -10.49
CA LYS A 14 2.41 -23.89 -9.16
C LYS A 14 3.59 -24.26 -8.28
N LYS A 15 4.61 -24.93 -8.83
CA LYS A 15 5.86 -25.21 -8.11
C LYS A 15 6.54 -23.91 -7.68
N ILE A 16 6.63 -22.91 -8.55
CA ILE A 16 7.17 -21.58 -8.22
C ILE A 16 6.37 -20.95 -7.06
N ASN A 17 5.04 -21.00 -7.13
CA ASN A 17 4.18 -20.43 -6.09
C ASN A 17 4.36 -21.15 -4.74
N HIS A 18 4.52 -22.47 -4.70
CA HIS A 18 4.80 -23.18 -3.44
C HIS A 18 6.09 -22.67 -2.76
N TYR A 19 7.16 -22.41 -3.52
CA TYR A 19 8.36 -21.79 -2.96
C TYR A 19 8.08 -20.38 -2.41
N LYS A 20 7.32 -19.56 -3.14
CA LYS A 20 6.91 -18.23 -2.68
C LYS A 20 6.09 -18.30 -1.38
N GLN A 21 5.20 -19.29 -1.21
CA GLN A 21 4.47 -19.49 0.04
C GLN A 21 5.40 -19.81 1.22
N ALA A 22 6.37 -20.70 1.01
CA ALA A 22 7.37 -21.01 2.04
C ALA A 22 8.21 -19.78 2.41
N MET A 23 8.60 -18.98 1.40
CA MET A 23 9.30 -17.70 1.60
C MET A 23 8.45 -16.70 2.39
N ALA A 24 7.16 -16.57 2.05
CA ALA A 24 6.23 -15.69 2.76
C ALA A 24 6.08 -16.09 4.25
N LEU A 25 5.97 -17.39 4.54
CA LEU A 25 5.93 -17.88 5.92
C LEU A 25 7.22 -17.56 6.68
N MET A 26 8.39 -17.77 6.07
CA MET A 26 9.67 -17.41 6.69
C MET A 26 9.81 -15.89 6.90
N ALA A 27 9.33 -15.07 5.96
CA ALA A 27 9.29 -13.63 6.11
C ALA A 27 8.39 -13.21 7.29
N TRP A 28 7.22 -13.84 7.43
CA TRP A 28 6.32 -13.62 8.57
C TRP A 28 6.98 -14.02 9.90
N ASP A 29 7.58 -15.21 9.98
CA ASP A 29 8.26 -15.73 11.20
C ASP A 29 9.38 -14.78 11.63
N SER A 30 10.13 -14.27 10.65
CA SER A 30 11.22 -13.29 10.86
C SER A 30 10.78 -12.02 11.59
N ARG A 31 9.49 -11.66 11.50
CA ARG A 31 8.93 -10.41 12.05
C ARG A 31 8.07 -10.63 13.29
N THR A 32 7.78 -11.87 13.66
CA THR A 32 6.75 -12.19 14.67
C THR A 32 7.23 -13.11 15.80
N GLY A 33 8.51 -13.53 15.79
CA GLY A 33 9.06 -14.29 16.92
C GLY A 33 10.36 -15.05 16.66
N ALA A 34 10.88 -15.05 15.43
CA ALA A 34 12.09 -15.81 15.12
C ALA A 34 13.29 -15.44 16.01
N PRO A 35 14.01 -16.41 16.61
CA PRO A 35 15.17 -16.14 17.44
C PRO A 35 16.26 -15.38 16.69
N LYS A 36 16.84 -14.34 17.34
CA LYS A 36 17.87 -13.48 16.75
C LYS A 36 19.10 -14.25 16.26
N ALA A 37 19.53 -15.29 16.98
CA ALA A 37 20.67 -16.12 16.60
C ALA A 37 20.44 -16.93 15.31
N GLY A 38 19.17 -17.19 14.94
CA GLY A 38 18.83 -17.90 13.70
C GLY A 38 18.74 -17.01 12.46
N VAL A 39 18.88 -15.68 12.61
CA VAL A 39 18.76 -14.73 11.49
C VAL A 39 19.72 -15.04 10.33
N PRO A 40 21.02 -15.29 10.55
CA PRO A 40 21.95 -15.56 9.44
C PRO A 40 21.57 -16.81 8.63
N GLN A 41 21.25 -17.91 9.32
CA GLN A 41 20.87 -19.17 8.66
C GLN A 41 19.53 -19.04 7.93
N ARG A 42 18.55 -18.33 8.50
CA ARG A 42 17.27 -18.07 7.85
C ARG A 42 17.44 -17.19 6.60
N ALA A 43 18.33 -16.20 6.64
CA ALA A 43 18.66 -15.39 5.48
C ALA A 43 19.29 -16.25 4.36
N GLU A 44 20.17 -17.19 4.69
CA GLU A 44 20.75 -18.15 3.73
C GLU A 44 19.68 -19.04 3.07
N VAL A 45 18.76 -19.60 3.88
CA VAL A 45 17.64 -20.42 3.37
C VAL A 45 16.73 -19.61 2.45
N LEU A 46 16.35 -18.39 2.86
CA LEU A 46 15.58 -17.47 2.03
C LEU A 46 16.30 -17.15 0.72
N GLY A 47 17.61 -16.92 0.77
CA GLY A 47 18.46 -16.70 -0.41
C GLY A 47 18.44 -17.88 -1.37
N THR A 48 18.52 -19.10 -0.86
CA THR A 48 18.47 -20.32 -1.67
C THR A 48 17.12 -20.49 -2.35
N LEU A 49 16.01 -20.32 -1.62
CA LEU A 49 14.67 -20.42 -2.22
C LEU A 49 14.40 -19.31 -3.24
N SER A 50 14.85 -18.09 -2.94
CA SER A 50 14.72 -16.96 -3.86
C SER A 50 15.50 -17.18 -5.15
N ALA A 51 16.72 -17.72 -5.05
CA ALA A 51 17.55 -18.06 -6.19
C ALA A 51 16.92 -19.16 -7.06
N GLU A 52 16.31 -20.18 -6.45
CA GLU A 52 15.59 -21.23 -7.18
C GLU A 52 14.37 -20.65 -7.91
N VAL A 53 13.55 -19.83 -7.25
CA VAL A 53 12.41 -19.13 -7.87
C VAL A 53 12.88 -18.27 -9.04
N PHE A 54 13.94 -17.50 -8.85
CA PHE A 54 14.52 -16.66 -9.90
C PHE A 54 15.00 -17.51 -11.08
N ALA A 55 15.82 -18.53 -10.84
CA ALA A 55 16.34 -19.43 -11.87
C ALA A 55 15.21 -20.09 -12.67
N MET A 56 14.17 -20.59 -11.98
CA MET A 56 12.99 -21.13 -12.63
C MET A 56 12.28 -20.10 -13.52
N SER A 57 12.17 -18.84 -13.06
CA SER A 57 11.46 -17.76 -13.76
C SER A 57 12.16 -17.25 -15.02
N VAL A 58 13.49 -17.43 -15.13
CA VAL A 58 14.29 -17.02 -16.30
C VAL A 58 14.89 -18.18 -17.08
N SER A 59 14.53 -19.42 -16.72
CA SER A 59 15.05 -20.63 -17.36
C SER A 59 14.66 -20.76 -18.83
N ASP A 60 15.46 -21.52 -19.60
CA ASP A 60 15.10 -21.96 -20.94
C ASP A 60 13.77 -22.74 -20.95
N GLN A 61 13.50 -23.51 -19.88
CA GLN A 61 12.22 -24.21 -19.73
C GLN A 61 11.03 -23.24 -19.68
N MET A 62 11.14 -22.14 -18.92
CA MET A 62 10.10 -21.10 -18.89
C MET A 62 9.96 -20.45 -20.26
N LYS A 63 11.08 -20.07 -20.90
CA LYS A 63 11.10 -19.48 -22.24
C LYS A 63 10.39 -20.37 -23.27
N ASP A 64 10.69 -21.66 -23.28
CA ASP A 64 10.11 -22.63 -24.21
C ASP A 64 8.61 -22.81 -23.96
N MET A 65 8.18 -22.85 -22.69
CA MET A 65 6.76 -22.89 -22.34
C MET A 65 6.01 -21.64 -22.82
N LEU A 66 6.57 -20.45 -22.59
CA LEU A 66 5.98 -19.18 -23.03
C LEU A 66 5.83 -19.13 -24.57
N ALA A 67 6.89 -19.50 -25.29
CA ALA A 67 6.89 -19.54 -26.76
C ALA A 67 5.94 -20.62 -27.33
N ALA A 68 5.77 -21.75 -26.63
CA ALA A 68 4.78 -22.76 -27.01
C ALA A 68 3.35 -22.25 -26.80
N LEU A 69 3.10 -21.52 -25.71
CA LEU A 69 1.80 -20.90 -25.43
C LEU A 69 1.48 -19.73 -26.37
N ASP A 70 2.46 -19.08 -27.01
CA ASP A 70 2.21 -18.11 -28.10
C ASP A 70 1.56 -18.74 -29.33
N LYS A 71 1.82 -20.03 -29.56
CA LYS A 71 1.34 -20.75 -30.75
C LYS A 71 0.02 -21.48 -30.52
N ALA A 72 -0.44 -21.57 -29.28
CA ALA A 72 -1.68 -22.27 -28.92
C ALA A 72 -2.89 -21.34 -29.11
N THR A 73 -3.98 -21.85 -29.70
CA THR A 73 -5.16 -21.04 -30.02
C THR A 73 -6.29 -21.10 -28.98
N ASP A 74 -6.35 -22.18 -28.19
CA ASP A 74 -7.44 -22.43 -27.23
C ASP A 74 -6.95 -22.43 -25.77
N LEU A 75 -6.44 -21.27 -25.32
CA LEU A 75 -5.98 -21.07 -23.94
C LEU A 75 -7.13 -20.60 -23.04
N SER A 76 -7.24 -21.19 -21.84
CA SER A 76 -8.13 -20.64 -20.82
C SER A 76 -7.66 -19.25 -20.35
N ASP A 77 -8.57 -18.43 -19.83
CA ASP A 77 -8.22 -17.06 -19.40
C ASP A 77 -7.18 -17.07 -18.26
N ILE A 78 -7.26 -18.04 -17.35
CA ILE A 78 -6.27 -18.24 -16.30
C ILE A 78 -4.88 -18.51 -16.91
N VAL A 79 -4.78 -19.33 -17.94
CA VAL A 79 -3.49 -19.63 -18.61
C VAL A 79 -2.99 -18.40 -19.35
N LYS A 80 -3.84 -17.70 -20.11
CA LYS A 80 -3.47 -16.46 -20.82
C LYS A 80 -2.89 -15.43 -19.85
N LYS A 81 -3.58 -15.14 -18.76
CA LYS A 81 -3.15 -14.15 -17.76
C LYS A 81 -1.93 -14.59 -16.97
N SER A 82 -1.85 -15.88 -16.62
CA SER A 82 -0.65 -16.43 -15.96
C SER A 82 0.58 -16.34 -16.87
N LYS A 83 0.40 -16.59 -18.17
CA LYS A 83 1.45 -16.43 -19.18
C LYS A 83 1.86 -14.97 -19.32
N GLU A 84 0.93 -14.03 -19.44
CA GLU A 84 1.24 -12.58 -19.47
C GLU A 84 2.08 -12.16 -18.26
N HIS A 85 1.71 -12.60 -17.05
CA HIS A 85 2.46 -12.32 -15.82
C HIS A 85 3.88 -12.91 -15.85
N CYS A 86 4.02 -14.17 -16.27
CA CYS A 86 5.31 -14.84 -16.34
C CYS A 86 6.19 -14.23 -17.44
N GLN A 87 5.62 -13.86 -18.59
CA GLN A 87 6.31 -13.20 -19.68
C GLN A 87 6.88 -11.85 -19.23
N LYS A 88 6.07 -11.01 -18.56
CA LYS A 88 6.54 -9.73 -18.01
C LYS A 88 7.71 -9.93 -17.03
N THR A 89 7.62 -10.93 -16.16
CA THR A 89 8.70 -11.27 -15.22
C THR A 89 9.96 -11.73 -15.93
N TYR A 90 9.81 -12.62 -16.93
CA TYR A 90 10.91 -13.14 -17.74
C TYR A 90 11.62 -12.02 -18.50
N ASP A 91 10.87 -11.16 -19.21
CA ASP A 91 11.42 -10.06 -20.00
C ASP A 91 12.12 -9.03 -19.11
N ARG A 92 11.54 -8.69 -17.95
CA ARG A 92 12.16 -7.77 -17.01
C ARG A 92 13.50 -8.28 -16.51
N ASN A 93 13.56 -9.54 -16.09
CA ASN A 93 14.73 -10.09 -15.43
C ASN A 93 15.85 -10.46 -16.42
N THR A 94 15.52 -10.78 -17.68
CA THR A 94 16.51 -11.19 -18.70
C THR A 94 17.13 -10.02 -19.45
N LYS A 95 16.50 -8.83 -19.44
CA LYS A 95 17.03 -7.63 -20.09
C LYS A 95 18.14 -6.93 -19.30
N ILE A 96 18.30 -7.21 -18.01
CA ILE A 96 19.30 -6.58 -17.15
C ILE A 96 20.55 -7.48 -17.07
N PRO A 97 21.75 -6.98 -17.38
CA PRO A 97 22.99 -7.76 -17.21
C PRO A 97 23.19 -8.20 -15.75
N ALA A 98 23.50 -9.49 -15.56
CA ALA A 98 23.62 -10.09 -14.23
C ALA A 98 24.65 -9.39 -13.32
N ASP A 99 25.79 -8.98 -13.89
CA ASP A 99 26.84 -8.28 -13.14
C ASP A 99 26.40 -6.89 -12.67
N GLU A 100 25.63 -6.16 -13.48
CA GLU A 100 25.08 -4.86 -13.09
C GLU A 100 23.98 -4.99 -12.04
N PHE A 101 23.10 -5.99 -12.19
CA PHE A 101 22.08 -6.27 -11.18
C PHE A 101 22.72 -6.64 -9.83
N LYS A 102 23.76 -7.47 -9.83
CA LYS A 102 24.51 -7.82 -8.62
C LYS A 102 25.15 -6.59 -7.97
N ALA A 103 25.78 -5.72 -8.77
CA ALA A 103 26.38 -4.48 -8.27
C ALA A 103 25.31 -3.55 -7.65
N TYR A 104 24.16 -3.42 -8.30
CA TYR A 104 23.03 -2.65 -7.81
C TYR A 104 22.49 -3.18 -6.47
N VAL A 105 22.33 -4.51 -6.32
CA VAL A 105 21.88 -5.11 -5.05
C VAL A 105 22.87 -4.85 -3.90
N MET A 106 24.18 -4.92 -4.16
CA MET A 106 25.19 -4.58 -3.16
C MET A 106 25.15 -3.08 -2.80
N LEU A 107 24.91 -2.22 -3.78
CA LEU A 107 24.72 -0.79 -3.57
C LEU A 107 23.49 -0.51 -2.70
N GLN A 108 22.33 -1.12 -2.97
CA GLN A 108 21.12 -0.97 -2.16
C GLN A 108 21.38 -1.30 -0.68
N SER A 109 22.02 -2.44 -0.42
CA SER A 109 22.34 -2.86 0.97
C SER A 109 23.25 -1.87 1.68
N THR A 110 24.22 -1.28 0.96
CA THR A 110 25.14 -0.30 1.54
C THR A 110 24.44 1.04 1.75
N ALA A 111 23.66 1.47 0.77
CA ALA A 111 22.93 2.72 0.77
C ALA A 111 21.88 2.79 1.88
N GLU A 112 21.14 1.70 2.13
CA GLU A 112 20.18 1.61 3.24
C GLU A 112 20.86 1.75 4.60
N SER A 113 21.99 1.06 4.82
CA SER A 113 22.77 1.18 6.05
C SER A 113 23.32 2.59 6.26
N VAL A 114 23.81 3.25 5.21
CA VAL A 114 24.29 4.63 5.28
C VAL A 114 23.12 5.60 5.49
N TRP A 115 21.96 5.34 4.90
CA TRP A 115 20.76 6.14 5.09
C TRP A 115 20.29 6.14 6.55
N GLU A 116 20.32 4.99 7.24
CA GLU A 116 19.97 4.91 8.66
C GLU A 116 20.84 5.87 9.49
N GLU A 117 22.16 5.82 9.29
CA GLU A 117 23.11 6.70 9.98
C GLU A 117 22.96 8.17 9.57
N ALA A 118 22.75 8.44 8.28
CA ALA A 118 22.54 9.79 7.75
C ALA A 118 21.26 10.41 8.32
N LYS A 119 20.17 9.63 8.44
CA LYS A 119 18.90 10.08 9.02
C LYS A 119 19.06 10.43 10.49
N GLU A 120 19.74 9.59 11.27
CA GLU A 120 19.98 9.86 12.70
C GLU A 120 20.85 11.12 12.91
N LYS A 121 21.79 11.38 12.00
CA LYS A 121 22.71 12.53 12.07
C LYS A 121 22.18 13.77 11.37
N ASN A 122 21.04 13.70 10.68
CA ASN A 122 20.52 14.75 9.81
C ASN A 122 21.54 15.21 8.75
N ASP A 123 22.28 14.27 8.16
CA ASP A 123 23.39 14.55 7.24
C ASP A 123 23.11 13.97 5.84
N PHE A 124 22.43 14.73 4.98
CA PHE A 124 22.16 14.28 3.62
C PHE A 124 23.44 14.11 2.79
N ALA A 125 24.51 14.86 3.07
CA ALA A 125 25.75 14.77 2.31
C ALA A 125 26.42 13.40 2.45
N MET A 126 26.19 12.70 3.57
CA MET A 126 26.62 11.31 3.78
C MET A 126 25.91 10.33 2.83
N PHE A 127 24.62 10.53 2.60
CA PHE A 127 23.79 9.64 1.76
C PHE A 127 23.81 10.02 0.28
N GLN A 128 24.06 11.29 -0.06
CA GLN A 128 24.00 11.82 -1.41
C GLN A 128 24.77 10.98 -2.46
N PRO A 129 26.04 10.57 -2.25
CA PRO A 129 26.78 9.81 -3.27
C PRO A 129 26.11 8.48 -3.61
N TYR A 130 25.55 7.80 -2.61
CA TYR A 130 24.85 6.53 -2.79
C TYR A 130 23.54 6.73 -3.54
N LEU A 131 22.80 7.81 -3.23
CA LEU A 131 21.58 8.15 -3.95
C LEU A 131 21.84 8.51 -5.42
N GLU A 132 22.93 9.21 -5.71
CA GLU A 132 23.38 9.49 -7.09
C GLU A 132 23.66 8.21 -7.87
N GLU A 133 24.37 7.25 -7.27
CA GLU A 133 24.61 5.94 -7.89
C GLU A 133 23.31 5.15 -8.09
N LEU A 134 22.41 5.13 -7.10
CA LEU A 134 21.12 4.44 -7.21
C LEU A 134 20.26 5.01 -8.33
N VAL A 135 20.17 6.33 -8.46
CA VAL A 135 19.47 7.00 -9.57
C VAL A 135 20.15 6.64 -10.90
N SER A 136 21.48 6.63 -10.96
CA SER A 136 22.20 6.25 -12.18
C SER A 136 21.93 4.82 -12.63
N TYR A 137 21.91 3.84 -11.71
CA TYR A 137 21.56 2.46 -12.04
C TYR A 137 20.13 2.33 -12.54
N ASN A 138 19.18 2.99 -11.87
CA ASN A 138 17.78 2.93 -12.30
C ASN A 138 17.56 3.57 -13.68
N LYS A 139 18.28 4.65 -14.00
CA LYS A 139 18.29 5.20 -15.37
C LYS A 139 18.80 4.18 -16.39
N LYS A 140 19.89 3.47 -16.11
CA LYS A 140 20.38 2.38 -16.99
C LYS A 140 19.35 1.25 -17.14
N PHE A 141 18.69 0.86 -16.05
CA PHE A 141 17.67 -0.19 -16.09
C PHE A 141 16.42 0.21 -16.88
N ILE A 142 16.04 1.49 -16.84
CA ILE A 142 15.00 2.04 -17.72
C ILE A 142 15.40 1.85 -19.18
N GLU A 143 16.64 2.21 -19.56
CA GLU A 143 17.14 2.04 -20.93
C GLU A 143 17.18 0.57 -21.37
N TYR A 144 17.63 -0.35 -20.51
CA TYR A 144 17.65 -1.79 -20.82
C TYR A 144 16.25 -2.35 -21.06
N ARG A 145 15.26 -1.86 -20.31
CA ARG A 145 13.89 -2.35 -20.39
C ARG A 145 13.10 -1.69 -21.52
N GLY A 146 13.46 -0.46 -21.86
CA GLY A 146 12.70 0.44 -22.72
C GLY A 146 11.55 1.11 -21.96
N TYR A 147 11.01 2.19 -22.53
CA TYR A 147 9.84 2.90 -22.02
C TYR A 147 9.03 3.51 -23.17
N GLU A 148 7.75 3.76 -22.93
CA GLU A 148 6.90 4.59 -23.79
C GLU A 148 6.51 5.87 -23.05
N GLY A 149 6.53 7.00 -23.76
CA GLY A 149 6.26 8.31 -23.16
C GLY A 149 7.40 8.77 -22.25
N HIS A 150 7.13 8.89 -20.95
CA HIS A 150 8.07 9.40 -19.97
C HIS A 150 8.98 8.27 -19.40
N PRO A 151 10.31 8.47 -19.19
CA PRO A 151 11.21 7.41 -18.72
C PRO A 151 10.81 6.79 -17.37
N TYR A 152 10.28 7.63 -16.48
CA TYR A 152 9.74 7.21 -15.18
C TYR A 152 8.58 6.18 -15.29
N ASN A 153 7.90 6.09 -16.43
CA ASN A 153 6.80 5.12 -16.64
C ASN A 153 7.24 3.67 -16.46
N THR A 154 8.49 3.34 -16.81
CA THR A 154 9.00 1.96 -16.62
C THR A 154 9.13 1.58 -15.15
N LEU A 155 9.41 2.56 -14.28
CA LEU A 155 9.47 2.35 -12.84
C LEU A 155 8.06 2.31 -12.23
N LEU A 156 7.14 3.14 -12.71
CA LEU A 156 5.72 3.08 -12.31
C LEU A 156 5.09 1.72 -12.66
N ASP A 157 5.38 1.20 -13.86
CA ASP A 157 4.82 -0.07 -14.35
C ASP A 157 5.24 -1.29 -13.53
N ASP A 158 6.32 -1.20 -12.74
CA ASP A 158 6.72 -2.26 -11.81
C ASP A 158 5.71 -2.49 -10.69
N TYR A 159 4.91 -1.48 -10.37
CA TYR A 159 4.07 -1.47 -9.18
C TYR A 159 2.60 -1.18 -9.48
N GLU A 160 2.30 -0.25 -10.39
CA GLU A 160 0.98 -0.04 -10.97
C GLU A 160 1.01 -0.18 -12.50
N PRO A 161 0.82 -1.41 -13.01
CA PRO A 161 0.82 -1.62 -14.44
C PRO A 161 -0.24 -0.78 -15.17
N GLY A 162 0.22 0.04 -16.11
CA GLY A 162 -0.63 0.87 -16.97
C GLY A 162 -0.98 2.26 -16.41
N VAL A 163 -0.56 2.63 -15.20
CA VAL A 163 -0.74 3.99 -14.67
C VAL A 163 0.56 4.78 -14.85
N PHE A 164 0.50 5.81 -15.68
CA PHE A 164 1.67 6.56 -16.15
C PHE A 164 1.60 8.04 -15.78
N THR A 165 2.70 8.75 -16.00
CA THR A 165 2.86 10.17 -15.64
C THR A 165 1.72 11.06 -16.13
N ASP A 166 1.19 10.85 -17.34
CA ASP A 166 0.10 11.68 -17.88
C ASP A 166 -1.19 11.56 -17.04
N THR A 167 -1.44 10.37 -16.50
CA THR A 167 -2.59 10.12 -15.62
C THR A 167 -2.34 10.70 -14.25
N LEU A 168 -1.14 10.48 -13.69
CA LEU A 168 -0.76 10.98 -12.37
C LEU A 168 -0.71 12.51 -12.33
N ASP A 169 -0.14 13.16 -13.33
CA ASP A 169 -0.04 14.62 -13.43
C ASP A 169 -1.43 15.27 -13.41
N ARG A 170 -2.39 14.72 -14.16
CA ARG A 170 -3.77 15.20 -14.16
C ARG A 170 -4.42 15.03 -12.77
N VAL A 171 -4.40 13.83 -12.23
CA VAL A 171 -5.06 13.47 -10.97
C VAL A 171 -4.45 14.24 -9.79
N PHE A 172 -3.13 14.34 -9.73
CA PHE A 172 -2.43 15.04 -8.65
C PHE A 172 -2.56 16.56 -8.76
N ALA A 173 -2.66 17.13 -9.96
CA ALA A 173 -2.98 18.54 -10.13
C ALA A 173 -4.38 18.88 -9.58
N GLU A 174 -5.37 18.03 -9.86
CA GLU A 174 -6.73 18.17 -9.29
C GLU A 174 -6.70 18.09 -7.76
N LEU A 175 -5.99 17.10 -7.20
CA LEU A 175 -5.83 16.94 -5.75
C LEU A 175 -5.17 18.17 -5.09
N LYS A 176 -4.01 18.61 -5.58
CA LYS A 176 -3.32 19.79 -5.02
C LYS A 176 -4.20 21.03 -5.02
N THR A 177 -4.86 21.30 -6.14
CA THR A 177 -5.68 22.50 -6.32
C THR A 177 -6.81 22.58 -5.30
N ALA A 178 -7.39 21.43 -4.93
CA ALA A 178 -8.50 21.37 -3.98
C ALA A 178 -8.04 21.19 -2.51
N LEU A 179 -7.03 20.36 -2.26
CA LEU A 179 -6.61 20.01 -0.90
C LEU A 179 -5.80 21.11 -0.22
N ILE A 180 -4.90 21.81 -0.92
CA ILE A 180 -4.06 22.86 -0.29
C ILE A 180 -4.92 23.96 0.35
N PRO A 181 -5.92 24.55 -0.34
CA PRO A 181 -6.81 25.53 0.29
C PRO A 181 -7.65 24.94 1.43
N LEU A 182 -8.06 23.67 1.34
CA LEU A 182 -8.86 23.00 2.37
C LEU A 182 -8.05 22.76 3.65
N VAL A 183 -6.80 22.28 3.53
CA VAL A 183 -5.87 22.12 4.65
C VAL A 183 -5.65 23.46 5.37
N LYS A 184 -5.50 24.55 4.61
CA LYS A 184 -5.38 25.88 5.20
C LYS A 184 -6.62 26.27 5.99
N LYS A 185 -7.82 26.06 5.44
CA LYS A 185 -9.08 26.36 6.15
C LYS A 185 -9.25 25.54 7.43
N VAL A 186 -8.90 24.25 7.40
CA VAL A 186 -8.93 23.36 8.57
C VAL A 186 -7.97 23.83 9.65
N SER A 187 -6.74 24.22 9.25
CA SER A 187 -5.72 24.73 10.17
C SER A 187 -6.13 26.06 10.81
N ASP A 188 -6.80 26.94 10.05
CA ASP A 188 -7.28 28.25 10.50
C ASP A 188 -8.66 28.18 11.20
N ALA A 189 -9.29 27.00 11.30
CA ALA A 189 -10.63 26.86 11.84
C ALA A 189 -10.68 27.15 13.34
N LYS A 190 -11.73 27.85 13.78
CA LYS A 190 -11.95 28.16 15.21
C LYS A 190 -12.28 26.93 16.04
N LYS A 191 -12.98 25.97 15.42
CA LYS A 191 -13.36 24.71 16.06
C LYS A 191 -12.23 23.71 15.85
N GLN A 192 -11.62 23.27 16.93
CA GLN A 192 -10.56 22.27 16.95
C GLN A 192 -10.96 21.14 17.91
N PRO A 193 -10.66 19.87 17.61
CA PRO A 193 -11.05 18.76 18.47
C PRO A 193 -10.20 18.72 19.75
N ASN A 194 -10.79 18.21 20.84
CA ASN A 194 -10.02 17.86 22.03
C ASN A 194 -9.46 16.43 21.87
N THR A 195 -8.16 16.31 21.60
CA THR A 195 -7.51 15.01 21.37
C THR A 195 -6.89 14.40 22.61
N ALA A 196 -6.92 15.08 23.76
CA ALA A 196 -6.32 14.59 25.00
C ALA A 196 -6.79 13.18 25.41
N PRO A 197 -8.09 12.80 25.28
CA PRO A 197 -8.53 11.45 25.61
C PRO A 197 -7.87 10.36 24.76
N LEU A 198 -7.41 10.66 23.54
CA LEU A 198 -6.80 9.67 22.64
C LEU A 198 -5.39 9.26 23.07
N TYR A 199 -4.68 10.16 23.76
CA TYR A 199 -3.31 9.97 24.21
C TYR A 199 -3.19 9.49 25.67
N ALA A 200 -4.33 9.27 26.34
CA ALA A 200 -4.33 8.69 27.68
C ALA A 200 -3.89 7.22 27.64
N TYR A 201 -3.32 6.75 28.76
CA TYR A 201 -2.76 5.41 28.87
C TYR A 201 -3.81 4.32 28.63
N PHE A 202 -3.60 3.51 27.60
CA PHE A 202 -4.46 2.39 27.21
C PHE A 202 -3.62 1.10 27.23
N PRO A 203 -3.83 0.17 28.19
CA PRO A 203 -3.01 -1.03 28.34
C PRO A 203 -2.94 -1.89 27.07
N LYS A 204 -1.75 -2.37 26.73
CA LYS A 204 -1.52 -3.23 25.56
C LYS A 204 -2.48 -4.42 25.48
N GLU A 205 -2.71 -5.14 26.57
CA GLU A 205 -3.58 -6.32 26.58
C GLU A 205 -5.04 -5.97 26.22
N ASN A 206 -5.48 -4.75 26.55
CA ASN A 206 -6.81 -4.29 26.18
C ASN A 206 -6.85 -3.84 24.71
N GLN A 207 -5.77 -3.23 24.19
CA GLN A 207 -5.67 -2.92 22.76
C GLN A 207 -5.67 -4.20 21.92
N GLU A 208 -5.02 -5.27 22.38
CA GLU A 208 -5.03 -6.57 21.72
C GLU A 208 -6.45 -7.16 21.64
N LYS A 209 -7.20 -7.12 22.75
CA LYS A 209 -8.62 -7.57 22.76
C LYS A 209 -9.48 -6.74 21.81
N LEU A 210 -9.31 -5.42 21.83
CA LEU A 210 -10.01 -4.51 20.92
C LEU A 210 -9.66 -4.81 19.46
N SER A 211 -8.39 -5.05 19.15
CA SER A 211 -7.92 -5.37 17.80
C SER A 211 -8.55 -6.66 17.27
N HIS A 212 -8.65 -7.70 18.12
CA HIS A 212 -9.34 -8.95 17.77
C HIS A 212 -10.84 -8.75 17.58
N ALA A 213 -11.49 -7.97 18.45
CA ALA A 213 -12.92 -7.67 18.35
C ALA A 213 -13.23 -6.92 17.04
N VAL A 214 -12.41 -5.93 16.70
CA VAL A 214 -12.59 -5.12 15.48
C VAL A 214 -12.32 -5.93 14.21
N LEU A 215 -11.28 -6.77 14.17
CA LEU A 215 -11.07 -7.71 13.05
C LEU A 215 -12.28 -8.63 12.85
N THR A 216 -12.79 -9.19 13.94
CA THR A 216 -14.00 -10.02 13.90
C THR A 216 -15.19 -9.23 13.37
N HIS A 217 -15.36 -8.00 13.83
CA HIS A 217 -16.45 -7.11 13.43
C HIS A 217 -16.41 -6.78 11.94
N ILE A 218 -15.23 -6.44 11.38
CA ILE A 218 -15.08 -6.20 9.93
C ILE A 218 -15.16 -7.48 9.08
N GLY A 219 -15.19 -8.64 9.73
CA GLY A 219 -15.44 -9.93 9.12
C GLY A 219 -14.17 -10.67 8.67
N TYR A 220 -13.02 -10.37 9.26
CA TYR A 220 -11.80 -11.14 9.09
C TYR A 220 -11.99 -12.57 9.63
N ASN A 221 -11.59 -13.57 8.84
CA ASN A 221 -11.75 -14.97 9.22
C ASN A 221 -10.49 -15.51 9.92
N PHE A 222 -10.59 -15.75 11.23
CA PHE A 222 -9.49 -16.31 12.04
C PHE A 222 -9.23 -17.81 11.79
N ASP A 223 -10.12 -18.55 11.12
CA ASP A 223 -9.79 -19.91 10.63
C ASP A 223 -8.87 -19.87 9.41
N LYS A 224 -8.78 -18.70 8.76
CA LYS A 224 -7.96 -18.43 7.57
C LYS A 224 -6.79 -17.49 7.86
N GLY A 225 -6.47 -17.23 9.11
CA GLY A 225 -5.51 -16.19 9.47
C GLY A 225 -5.30 -16.00 10.96
N ARG A 226 -4.40 -15.09 11.33
CA ARG A 226 -4.13 -14.72 12.72
C ARG A 226 -3.59 -13.29 12.83
N LEU A 227 -3.72 -12.70 14.01
CA LEU A 227 -3.14 -11.40 14.37
C LEU A 227 -1.89 -11.62 15.25
N ASN A 228 -0.80 -10.91 14.96
CA ASN A 228 0.40 -10.87 15.81
C ASN A 228 0.98 -9.47 15.95
N GLU A 229 1.78 -9.27 16.98
CA GLU A 229 2.53 -8.02 17.15
C GLU A 229 3.79 -7.99 16.27
N THR A 230 4.14 -6.81 15.79
CA THR A 230 5.36 -6.53 15.01
C THR A 230 5.83 -5.10 15.28
N VAL A 231 7.03 -4.75 14.79
CA VAL A 231 7.55 -3.38 14.84
C VAL A 231 6.87 -2.48 13.79
N HIS A 232 6.64 -3.01 12.58
CA HIS A 232 5.94 -2.32 11.49
C HIS A 232 4.77 -3.20 11.04
N PRO A 233 3.52 -2.75 11.21
CA PRO A 233 2.34 -3.49 10.77
C PRO A 233 2.41 -3.88 9.29
N PHE A 234 1.90 -5.07 8.99
CA PHE A 234 1.75 -5.60 7.63
C PHE A 234 0.75 -6.76 7.61
N ALA A 235 0.13 -6.94 6.44
CA ALA A 235 -0.62 -8.13 6.05
C ALA A 235 0.21 -8.98 5.07
N ILE A 236 0.10 -10.29 5.19
CA ILE A 236 0.76 -11.23 4.28
C ILE A 236 -0.19 -12.35 3.88
N GLY A 237 -0.51 -12.41 2.59
CA GLY A 237 -1.22 -13.54 1.98
C GLY A 237 -0.24 -14.68 1.68
N ILE A 238 -0.19 -15.71 2.54
CA ILE A 238 0.56 -16.93 2.24
C ILE A 238 -0.24 -17.77 1.25
N ASN A 239 -1.55 -17.85 1.44
CA ASN A 239 -2.54 -18.33 0.47
C ASN A 239 -3.94 -17.85 0.93
N PRO A 240 -5.02 -17.99 0.13
CA PRO A 240 -6.36 -17.50 0.50
C PRO A 240 -6.95 -18.09 1.80
N ASN A 241 -6.36 -19.14 2.37
CA ASN A 241 -6.75 -19.74 3.65
C ASN A 241 -5.65 -19.63 4.74
N ASP A 242 -4.59 -18.87 4.48
CA ASP A 242 -3.58 -18.45 5.47
C ASP A 242 -3.12 -17.03 5.12
N VAL A 243 -3.91 -16.06 5.56
CA VAL A 243 -3.66 -14.64 5.39
C VAL A 243 -3.49 -14.05 6.77
N ARG A 244 -2.29 -13.56 7.09
CA ARG A 244 -1.95 -13.11 8.44
C ARG A 244 -1.84 -11.60 8.47
N VAL A 245 -2.24 -11.01 9.58
CA VAL A 245 -2.13 -9.57 9.84
C VAL A 245 -1.29 -9.34 11.07
N THR A 246 -0.66 -8.18 11.13
CA THR A 246 0.12 -7.77 12.28
C THR A 246 -0.19 -6.34 12.69
N THR A 247 0.04 -5.99 13.95
CA THR A 247 -0.17 -4.63 14.45
C THR A 247 0.93 -4.22 15.43
N LYS A 248 0.96 -2.94 15.79
CA LYS A 248 1.87 -2.38 16.78
C LYS A 248 1.07 -1.67 17.86
N TYR A 249 1.23 -2.10 19.10
CA TYR A 249 0.58 -1.47 20.24
C TYR A 249 1.36 -0.25 20.72
N ASN A 250 0.63 0.83 21.01
CA ASN A 250 1.18 2.04 21.62
C ASN A 250 0.27 2.44 22.77
N GLU A 251 0.75 2.27 24.00
CA GLU A 251 -0.05 2.52 25.22
C GLU A 251 -0.39 4.00 25.41
N HIS A 252 0.25 4.91 24.69
CA HIS A 252 -0.03 6.34 24.70
C HIS A 252 -0.69 6.85 23.42
N ASP A 253 -1.03 5.95 22.50
CA ASP A 253 -1.85 6.25 21.33
C ASP A 253 -2.45 4.95 20.78
N PHE A 254 -3.58 4.52 21.35
CA PHE A 254 -4.23 3.27 20.96
C PHE A 254 -4.70 3.25 19.49
N ARG A 255 -4.83 4.43 18.85
CA ARG A 255 -5.24 4.55 17.44
C ARG A 255 -4.25 3.90 16.50
N VAL A 256 -2.96 3.89 16.86
CA VAL A 256 -1.90 3.23 16.08
C VAL A 256 -2.23 1.75 15.89
N ALA A 257 -2.57 1.05 16.98
CA ALA A 257 -2.94 -0.35 16.92
C ALA A 257 -4.28 -0.54 16.21
N LEU A 258 -5.27 0.26 16.58
CA LEU A 258 -6.63 0.11 16.09
C LEU A 258 -6.74 0.34 14.57
N LEU A 259 -6.30 1.50 14.09
CA LEU A 259 -6.38 1.87 12.68
C LEU A 259 -5.45 1.00 11.84
N GLY A 260 -4.24 0.70 12.36
CA GLY A 260 -3.34 -0.26 11.72
C GLY A 260 -3.98 -1.64 11.58
N THR A 261 -4.66 -2.14 12.60
CA THR A 261 -5.37 -3.42 12.52
C THR A 261 -6.53 -3.40 11.52
N ILE A 262 -7.30 -2.30 11.42
CA ILE A 262 -8.36 -2.18 10.42
C ILE A 262 -7.76 -2.13 9.01
N HIS A 263 -6.67 -1.38 8.82
CA HIS A 263 -5.93 -1.25 7.57
C HIS A 263 -5.44 -2.62 7.08
N GLU A 264 -4.65 -3.33 7.90
CA GLU A 264 -4.16 -4.67 7.57
C GLU A 264 -5.30 -5.68 7.43
N GLY A 265 -6.39 -5.49 8.19
CA GLY A 265 -7.62 -6.26 8.05
C GLY A 265 -8.25 -6.11 6.67
N GLY A 266 -8.28 -4.90 6.10
CA GLY A 266 -8.79 -4.65 4.74
C GLY A 266 -7.96 -5.35 3.66
N HIS A 267 -6.63 -5.33 3.77
CA HIS A 267 -5.75 -6.15 2.93
C HIS A 267 -6.08 -7.64 3.05
N ALA A 268 -6.23 -8.12 4.28
CA ALA A 268 -6.50 -9.53 4.48
C ALA A 268 -7.88 -9.94 3.96
N LEU A 269 -8.88 -9.08 4.08
CA LEU A 269 -10.21 -9.31 3.50
C LEU A 269 -10.15 -9.44 1.97
N TYR A 270 -9.27 -8.69 1.29
CA TYR A 270 -9.02 -8.90 -0.14
C TYR A 270 -8.49 -10.31 -0.39
N GLU A 271 -7.35 -10.64 0.22
CA GLU A 271 -6.64 -11.91 -0.01
C GLU A 271 -7.46 -13.15 0.39
N GLN A 272 -8.24 -13.09 1.49
CA GLN A 272 -9.09 -14.19 1.95
C GLN A 272 -10.30 -14.48 1.03
N ASN A 273 -10.61 -13.56 0.12
CA ASN A 273 -11.77 -13.62 -0.76
C ASN A 273 -11.40 -13.71 -2.26
N ILE A 274 -10.12 -13.96 -2.57
CA ILE A 274 -9.68 -14.31 -3.92
C ILE A 274 -10.28 -15.68 -4.32
N ASP A 275 -10.70 -15.81 -5.58
CA ASP A 275 -11.34 -17.03 -6.07
C ASP A 275 -10.39 -18.24 -5.96
N HIS A 276 -10.92 -19.34 -5.42
CA HIS A 276 -10.14 -20.56 -5.18
C HIS A 276 -9.65 -21.21 -6.48
N GLU A 277 -10.28 -20.92 -7.62
CA GLU A 277 -9.80 -21.38 -8.93
C GLU A 277 -8.42 -20.83 -9.30
N LEU A 278 -8.01 -19.70 -8.71
CA LEU A 278 -6.70 -19.08 -8.97
C LEU A 278 -5.57 -19.72 -8.15
N ILE A 279 -5.88 -20.54 -7.13
CA ILE A 279 -4.88 -21.12 -6.22
C ILE A 279 -3.83 -21.92 -6.99
N GLY A 280 -2.56 -21.61 -6.72
CA GLY A 280 -1.41 -22.24 -7.39
C GLY A 280 -0.99 -21.54 -8.68
N THR A 281 -1.73 -20.53 -9.13
CA THR A 281 -1.33 -19.66 -10.25
C THR A 281 -0.71 -18.36 -9.72
N PRO A 282 0.09 -17.64 -10.51
CA PRO A 282 0.58 -16.31 -10.11
C PRO A 282 -0.55 -15.27 -9.98
N LEU A 283 -1.80 -15.64 -10.28
CA LEU A 283 -2.97 -14.75 -10.21
C LEU A 283 -3.66 -14.77 -8.85
N SER A 284 -3.28 -15.70 -7.95
CA SER A 284 -3.79 -15.82 -6.59
C SER A 284 -3.15 -14.81 -5.64
N GLY A 285 -3.36 -13.52 -5.91
CA GLY A 285 -2.93 -12.38 -5.12
C GLY A 285 -3.48 -11.09 -5.72
N GLY A 286 -3.36 -9.97 -5.00
CA GLY A 286 -3.82 -8.68 -5.49
C GLY A 286 -3.20 -8.23 -6.82
N THR A 287 -4.03 -7.64 -7.70
CA THR A 287 -3.62 -7.26 -9.07
C THR A 287 -2.55 -6.16 -9.15
N SER A 288 -2.52 -5.29 -8.14
CA SER A 288 -1.53 -4.22 -7.97
C SER A 288 -1.58 -3.74 -6.54
N MET A 289 -0.53 -3.05 -6.11
CA MET A 289 -0.52 -2.41 -4.80
C MET A 289 -1.59 -1.32 -4.68
N GLY A 290 -1.93 -0.59 -5.75
CA GLY A 290 -3.00 0.42 -5.74
C GLY A 290 -4.36 -0.16 -5.40
N ILE A 291 -4.72 -1.27 -6.04
CA ILE A 291 -5.96 -1.99 -5.72
C ILE A 291 -5.86 -2.62 -4.33
N HIS A 292 -4.71 -3.12 -3.92
CA HIS A 292 -4.53 -3.69 -2.59
C HIS A 292 -4.72 -2.63 -1.48
N GLU A 293 -4.11 -1.45 -1.64
CA GLU A 293 -4.30 -0.28 -0.78
C GLU A 293 -5.71 0.27 -0.83
N SER A 294 -6.38 0.18 -1.99
CA SER A 294 -7.79 0.58 -2.04
C SER A 294 -8.65 -0.23 -1.07
N GLN A 295 -8.32 -1.50 -0.79
CA GLN A 295 -9.06 -2.30 0.18
C GLN A 295 -8.69 -1.96 1.62
N SER A 296 -7.41 -1.84 1.98
CA SER A 296 -7.03 -1.41 3.33
C SER A 296 -7.63 -0.04 3.67
N LEU A 297 -7.52 0.93 2.77
CA LEU A 297 -8.04 2.28 2.95
C LEU A 297 -9.55 2.36 2.90
N PHE A 298 -10.21 1.49 2.13
CA PHE A 298 -11.67 1.39 2.19
C PHE A 298 -12.12 1.05 3.61
N PHE A 299 -11.53 0.01 4.21
CA PHE A 299 -11.88 -0.40 5.57
C PHE A 299 -11.37 0.58 6.63
N GLU A 300 -10.19 1.14 6.48
CA GLU A 300 -9.64 2.08 7.46
C GLU A 300 -10.39 3.42 7.44
N LYS A 301 -10.53 4.04 6.26
CA LYS A 301 -11.00 5.42 6.12
C LYS A 301 -12.50 5.54 5.93
N PHE A 302 -13.05 4.78 4.98
CA PHE A 302 -14.47 4.88 4.63
C PHE A 302 -15.38 4.07 5.55
N VAL A 303 -14.83 3.10 6.28
CA VAL A 303 -15.53 2.35 7.33
C VAL A 303 -15.03 2.77 8.72
N GLY A 304 -13.78 2.47 9.05
CA GLY A 304 -13.20 2.60 10.38
C GLY A 304 -13.08 4.04 10.90
N GLN A 305 -13.11 5.02 10.02
CA GLN A 305 -13.11 6.45 10.36
C GLN A 305 -14.43 7.14 9.98
N SER A 306 -15.52 6.36 9.86
CA SER A 306 -16.88 6.87 9.63
C SER A 306 -17.69 6.89 10.92
N LEU A 307 -18.53 7.92 11.12
CA LEU A 307 -19.42 8.00 12.28
C LEU A 307 -20.39 6.78 12.39
N PRO A 308 -21.00 6.28 11.29
CA PRO A 308 -21.88 5.11 11.34
C PRO A 308 -21.23 3.86 11.93
N PHE A 309 -19.95 3.60 11.61
CA PHE A 309 -19.20 2.48 12.18
C PHE A 309 -19.04 2.60 13.70
N TRP A 310 -18.71 3.80 14.17
CA TRP A 310 -18.46 4.04 15.59
C TRP A 310 -19.71 3.98 16.47
N LYS A 311 -20.93 4.09 15.92
CA LYS A 311 -22.15 3.87 16.70
C LYS A 311 -22.23 2.48 17.35
N ASN A 312 -21.65 1.46 16.72
CA ASN A 312 -21.58 0.10 17.27
C ASN A 312 -20.23 -0.25 17.90
N VAL A 313 -19.15 0.34 17.40
CA VAL A 313 -17.79 0.02 17.87
C VAL A 313 -17.39 0.84 19.09
N TYR A 314 -17.95 2.02 19.30
CA TYR A 314 -17.63 2.86 20.47
C TYR A 314 -18.01 2.20 21.81
N PRO A 315 -19.17 1.52 21.96
CA PRO A 315 -19.43 0.70 23.14
C PRO A 315 -18.37 -0.40 23.38
N ILE A 316 -17.87 -1.04 22.32
CA ILE A 316 -16.82 -2.07 22.40
C ILE A 316 -15.49 -1.43 22.85
N LEU A 317 -15.15 -0.25 22.32
CA LEU A 317 -14.00 0.53 22.78
C LEU A 317 -14.10 0.84 24.28
N LYS A 318 -15.24 1.37 24.75
CA LYS A 318 -15.45 1.71 26.17
C LYS A 318 -15.30 0.48 27.09
N GLN A 319 -15.74 -0.70 26.66
CA GLN A 319 -15.55 -1.95 27.42
C GLN A 319 -14.08 -2.30 27.65
N HIS A 320 -13.18 -1.91 26.75
CA HIS A 320 -11.74 -2.19 26.84
C HIS A 320 -10.92 -1.02 27.38
N ALA A 321 -11.42 0.21 27.26
CA ALA A 321 -10.72 1.43 27.66
C ALA A 321 -10.89 1.81 29.14
N GLY A 322 -11.75 1.10 29.89
CA GLY A 322 -12.09 1.48 31.26
C GLY A 322 -12.77 2.85 31.29
N SER A 323 -12.39 3.72 32.23
CA SER A 323 -13.02 5.04 32.40
C SER A 323 -12.49 6.13 31.47
N GLN A 324 -11.56 5.82 30.56
CA GLN A 324 -10.89 6.80 29.68
C GLN A 324 -11.87 7.60 28.80
N PHE A 325 -12.99 6.98 28.41
CA PHE A 325 -14.00 7.57 27.52
C PHE A 325 -15.38 7.68 28.19
N ASP A 326 -15.45 7.66 29.53
CA ASP A 326 -16.73 7.71 30.25
C ASP A 326 -17.46 9.03 30.00
N ASP A 327 -16.73 10.15 30.05
CA ASP A 327 -17.23 11.51 29.85
C ASP A 327 -16.97 12.05 28.43
N VAL A 328 -16.67 11.18 27.47
CA VAL A 328 -16.43 11.54 26.06
C VAL A 328 -17.63 11.10 25.24
N GLU A 329 -18.33 12.06 24.64
CA GLU A 329 -19.43 11.78 23.72
C GLU A 329 -18.89 11.22 22.38
N LEU A 330 -19.73 10.44 21.69
CA LEU A 330 -19.33 9.76 20.45
C LEU A 330 -18.89 10.76 19.38
N GLU A 331 -19.59 11.87 19.24
CA GLU A 331 -19.31 12.91 18.24
C GLU A 331 -17.97 13.61 18.51
N ASP A 332 -17.64 13.86 19.78
CA ASP A 332 -16.34 14.43 20.18
C ASP A 332 -15.20 13.43 19.95
N PHE A 333 -15.43 12.16 20.28
CA PHE A 333 -14.50 11.08 19.95
C PHE A 333 -14.27 10.98 18.43
N TYR A 334 -15.35 10.99 17.64
CA TYR A 334 -15.29 10.93 16.18
C TYR A 334 -14.52 12.12 15.61
N PHE A 335 -14.75 13.32 16.12
CA PHE A 335 -14.01 14.50 15.67
C PHE A 335 -12.52 14.42 16.06
N ALA A 336 -12.20 13.98 17.27
CA ALA A 336 -10.82 13.79 17.72
C ALA A 336 -10.08 12.69 16.93
N LEU A 337 -10.75 11.60 16.57
CA LEU A 337 -10.19 10.52 15.76
C LEU A 337 -9.80 11.03 14.35
N ASN A 338 -10.55 11.99 13.82
CA ASN A 338 -10.38 12.58 12.50
C ASN A 338 -9.75 13.98 12.56
N GLU A 339 -8.89 14.23 13.56
CA GLU A 339 -8.07 15.43 13.60
C GLU A 339 -7.21 15.49 12.33
N SER A 340 -7.25 16.63 11.65
CA SER A 340 -6.35 16.96 10.54
C SER A 340 -5.50 18.16 10.88
N ARG A 341 -4.19 18.02 10.63
CA ARG A 341 -3.20 19.08 10.80
C ARG A 341 -1.97 18.81 9.94
N PRO A 342 -1.34 19.85 9.37
CA PRO A 342 -0.05 19.70 8.72
C PRO A 342 0.97 19.04 9.66
N SER A 343 1.65 18.00 9.18
CA SER A 343 2.72 17.31 9.91
C SER A 343 3.88 17.01 8.97
N LEU A 344 5.10 16.88 9.51
CA LEU A 344 6.29 16.64 8.68
C LEU A 344 6.35 15.19 8.19
N ILE A 345 5.90 14.25 9.03
CA ILE A 345 6.10 12.82 8.85
C ILE A 345 4.90 12.20 8.14
N ARG A 346 5.11 11.76 6.89
CA ARG A 346 4.09 11.20 6.02
C ARG A 346 3.35 10.01 6.63
N ILE A 347 4.05 9.11 7.32
CA ILE A 347 3.43 7.92 7.95
C ILE A 347 2.52 8.27 9.14
N GLU A 348 2.58 9.51 9.62
CA GLU A 348 1.76 10.04 10.72
C GLU A 348 0.73 11.06 10.20
N ALA A 349 0.70 11.31 8.89
CA ALA A 349 -0.18 12.30 8.29
C ALA A 349 -1.63 11.83 8.31
N ASP A 350 -2.54 12.77 8.53
CA ASP A 350 -3.98 12.54 8.51
C ASP A 350 -4.51 12.36 7.08
N GLU A 351 -5.77 11.93 6.97
CA GLU A 351 -6.42 11.66 5.67
C GLU A 351 -6.36 12.83 4.68
N LEU A 352 -6.45 14.06 5.16
CA LEU A 352 -6.53 15.25 4.31
C LEU A 352 -5.16 15.66 3.79
N THR A 353 -4.12 15.53 4.62
CA THR A 353 -2.75 15.97 4.30
C THR A 353 -1.91 14.89 3.63
N TYR A 354 -2.23 13.61 3.84
CA TYR A 354 -1.44 12.48 3.36
C TYR A 354 -1.14 12.53 1.85
N CYS A 355 -2.15 12.80 1.01
CA CYS A 355 -1.97 12.85 -0.45
C CYS A 355 -0.94 13.89 -0.88
N LEU A 356 -0.80 15.01 -0.16
CA LEU A 356 0.16 16.07 -0.49
C LEU A 356 1.61 15.61 -0.30
N HIS A 357 1.87 14.78 0.72
CA HIS A 357 3.19 14.16 0.91
C HIS A 357 3.59 13.22 -0.24
N ILE A 358 2.61 12.53 -0.83
CA ILE A 358 2.84 11.64 -1.98
C ILE A 358 3.12 12.44 -3.24
N ILE A 359 2.32 13.47 -3.49
CA ILE A 359 2.49 14.31 -4.68
C ILE A 359 3.85 14.98 -4.68
N LEU A 360 4.32 15.45 -3.51
CA LEU A 360 5.68 15.98 -3.35
C LEU A 360 6.75 14.98 -3.83
N ARG A 361 6.69 13.73 -3.36
CA ARG A 361 7.69 12.70 -3.69
C ARG A 361 7.62 12.29 -5.15
N TYR A 362 6.41 12.13 -5.69
CA TYR A 362 6.18 11.84 -7.10
C TYR A 362 6.84 12.90 -8.00
N GLU A 363 6.65 14.19 -7.69
CA GLU A 363 7.21 15.27 -8.51
C GLU A 363 8.74 15.31 -8.44
N LEU A 364 9.33 15.03 -7.27
CA LEU A 364 10.78 14.94 -7.13
C LEU A 364 11.34 13.73 -7.90
N GLU A 365 10.71 12.56 -7.81
CA GLU A 365 11.14 11.39 -8.58
C GLU A 365 11.01 11.61 -10.08
N LYS A 366 9.85 12.15 -10.53
CA LYS A 366 9.64 12.45 -11.95
C LYS A 366 10.76 13.35 -12.48
N GLY A 367 11.09 14.43 -11.75
CA GLY A 367 12.16 15.34 -12.10
C GLY A 367 13.56 14.72 -12.12
N LEU A 368 13.86 13.81 -11.18
CA LEU A 368 15.13 13.07 -11.16
C LEU A 368 15.29 12.20 -12.41
N PHE A 369 14.24 11.48 -12.82
CA PHE A 369 14.31 10.53 -13.93
C PHE A 369 14.20 11.17 -15.31
N GLU A 370 13.53 12.33 -15.45
CA GLU A 370 13.58 13.13 -16.68
C GLU A 370 14.82 14.05 -16.75
N GLY A 371 15.58 14.18 -15.65
CA GLY A 371 16.82 14.94 -15.60
C GLY A 371 16.65 16.45 -15.39
N THR A 372 15.48 16.91 -14.97
CA THR A 372 15.23 18.31 -14.58
C THR A 372 15.68 18.62 -13.15
N ILE A 373 15.88 17.58 -12.32
CA ILE A 373 16.37 17.68 -10.94
C ILE A 373 17.65 16.85 -10.78
N GLU A 374 18.64 17.40 -10.07
CA GLU A 374 19.82 16.66 -9.59
C GLU A 374 19.66 16.27 -8.11
N VAL A 375 20.31 15.18 -7.69
CA VAL A 375 20.19 14.65 -6.32
C VAL A 375 20.60 15.69 -5.27
N LYS A 376 21.63 16.49 -5.54
CA LYS A 376 22.10 17.56 -4.64
C LYS A 376 21.05 18.63 -4.34
N ASP A 377 20.06 18.80 -5.21
CA ASP A 377 19.01 19.81 -5.06
C ASP A 377 17.82 19.30 -4.22
N LEU A 378 17.74 18.00 -3.94
CA LEU A 378 16.62 17.37 -3.26
C LEU A 378 16.31 17.95 -1.87
N PRO A 379 17.29 18.23 -0.97
CA PRO A 379 16.97 18.80 0.34
C PRO A 379 16.21 20.12 0.23
N ARG A 380 16.67 21.01 -0.65
CA ARG A 380 16.04 22.31 -0.87
C ARG A 380 14.65 22.15 -1.49
N LEU A 381 14.54 21.38 -2.59
CA LEU A 381 13.29 21.20 -3.30
C LEU A 381 12.23 20.48 -2.45
N TRP A 382 12.64 19.55 -1.61
CA TRP A 382 11.76 18.90 -0.63
C TRP A 382 11.18 19.94 0.34
N ASN A 383 12.03 20.74 0.95
CA ASN A 383 11.63 21.73 1.95
C ASN A 383 10.72 22.81 1.34
N ASP A 384 11.04 23.26 0.12
CA ASP A 384 10.22 24.24 -0.61
C ASP A 384 8.82 23.68 -0.93
N LYS A 385 8.72 22.40 -1.33
CA LYS A 385 7.43 21.74 -1.58
C LYS A 385 6.62 21.48 -0.30
N MET A 386 7.28 21.12 0.81
CA MET A 386 6.61 20.96 2.11
C MET A 386 5.97 22.28 2.54
N GLU A 387 6.69 23.39 2.39
CA GLU A 387 6.20 24.72 2.72
C GLU A 387 5.06 25.15 1.78
N GLU A 388 5.19 24.89 0.47
CA GLU A 388 4.15 25.18 -0.52
C GLU A 388 2.85 24.42 -0.27
N TYR A 389 2.92 23.12 0.05
CA TYR A 389 1.75 22.24 0.12
C TYR A 389 1.12 22.19 1.51
N LEU A 390 1.94 22.20 2.56
CA LEU A 390 1.51 21.97 3.93
C LEU A 390 1.73 23.20 4.83
N GLY A 391 2.42 24.24 4.35
CA GLY A 391 2.69 25.45 5.14
C GLY A 391 3.70 25.24 6.27
N ILE A 392 4.45 24.13 6.25
CA ILE A 392 5.45 23.77 7.25
C ILE A 392 6.76 23.39 6.57
N ARG A 393 7.88 23.63 7.24
CA ARG A 393 9.22 23.39 6.69
C ARG A 393 10.03 22.50 7.64
N PRO A 394 10.66 21.42 7.15
CA PRO A 394 11.64 20.66 7.92
C PRO A 394 12.76 21.57 8.44
N GLU A 395 13.12 21.44 9.72
CA GLU A 395 14.26 22.10 10.35
C GLU A 395 15.58 21.38 10.02
N ASN A 396 15.51 20.09 9.68
CA ASN A 396 16.67 19.25 9.36
C ASN A 396 16.35 18.18 8.30
N ASP A 397 17.39 17.54 7.76
CA ASP A 397 17.23 16.55 6.69
C ASP A 397 16.56 15.23 7.15
N GLY A 398 16.67 14.87 8.44
CA GLY A 398 16.11 13.63 9.00
C GLY A 398 14.57 13.58 9.01
N GLU A 399 13.92 14.74 9.15
CA GLU A 399 12.48 14.93 8.97
C GLU A 399 12.10 15.45 7.57
N GLY A 400 13.10 15.89 6.81
CA GLY A 400 13.00 16.30 5.40
C GLY A 400 13.29 15.16 4.43
N VAL A 401 14.26 15.35 3.54
CA VAL A 401 14.56 14.43 2.44
C VAL A 401 14.98 13.01 2.88
N LEU A 402 15.55 12.84 4.07
CA LEU A 402 15.93 11.54 4.64
C LEU A 402 14.79 10.87 5.42
N GLN A 403 13.59 11.45 5.41
CA GLN A 403 12.46 10.96 6.17
C GLN A 403 12.17 9.48 5.90
N ASP A 404 12.20 9.09 4.62
CA ASP A 404 11.76 7.79 4.14
C ASP A 404 12.91 6.94 3.58
N VAL A 405 12.85 5.63 3.83
CA VAL A 405 13.88 4.64 3.43
C VAL A 405 13.89 4.33 1.93
N HIS A 406 12.79 4.56 1.21
CA HIS A 406 12.55 3.99 -0.13
C HIS A 406 13.64 4.29 -1.15
N TRP A 407 14.14 5.53 -1.18
CA TRP A 407 15.23 5.90 -2.09
C TRP A 407 16.53 5.19 -1.75
N SER A 408 16.79 4.88 -0.47
CA SER A 408 17.98 4.13 -0.03
C SER A 408 17.94 2.66 -0.44
N SER A 409 16.74 2.07 -0.51
CA SER A 409 16.54 0.73 -1.03
C SER A 409 16.38 0.71 -2.55
N GLY A 410 16.57 1.83 -3.25
CA GLY A 410 16.42 1.93 -4.71
C GLY A 410 14.98 1.71 -5.22
N SER A 411 13.99 1.91 -4.37
CA SER A 411 12.57 1.75 -4.68
C SER A 411 12.02 3.05 -5.29
N PHE A 412 12.27 3.26 -6.59
CA PHE A 412 11.74 4.38 -7.36
C PHE A 412 10.55 3.97 -8.21
N GLY A 413 9.60 4.88 -8.47
CA GLY A 413 8.27 4.52 -8.99
C GLY A 413 7.37 3.89 -7.93
N TYR A 414 7.90 3.79 -6.71
CA TYR A 414 7.31 3.13 -5.55
C TYR A 414 6.42 4.05 -4.74
N PHE A 415 6.74 5.34 -4.63
CA PHE A 415 5.89 6.31 -3.92
C PHE A 415 4.58 6.63 -4.64
N PRO A 416 4.38 6.28 -5.90
CA PRO A 416 3.03 6.19 -6.44
C PRO A 416 2.36 4.82 -6.18
N SER A 417 3.11 3.79 -5.77
CA SER A 417 2.68 2.41 -5.98
C SER A 417 3.12 1.29 -4.98
N TYR A 418 3.63 1.57 -3.78
CA TYR A 418 3.68 0.59 -2.65
C TYR A 418 2.79 1.04 -1.51
N ALA A 419 2.69 0.31 -0.40
CA ALA A 419 1.75 0.53 0.70
C ALA A 419 1.49 1.98 1.11
N LEU A 420 2.50 2.84 0.99
CA LEU A 420 2.40 4.26 1.28
C LEU A 420 2.22 5.15 0.05
N GLY A 421 2.65 4.72 -1.13
CA GLY A 421 2.52 5.42 -2.39
C GLY A 421 1.27 5.13 -3.21
N SER A 422 0.95 3.84 -3.32
CA SER A 422 -0.38 3.32 -3.66
C SER A 422 -1.44 3.83 -2.71
N TYR A 423 -1.07 4.43 -1.59
CA TYR A 423 -2.04 5.04 -0.72
C TYR A 423 -2.76 6.17 -1.45
N ALA A 424 -2.10 7.01 -2.26
CA ALA A 424 -2.83 8.06 -3.00
C ALA A 424 -3.77 7.45 -4.06
N LEU A 425 -3.27 6.51 -4.87
CA LEU A 425 -4.04 5.87 -5.94
C LEU A 425 -5.11 4.92 -5.39
N GLY A 426 -4.77 4.15 -4.39
CA GLY A 426 -5.64 3.32 -3.57
C GLY A 426 -6.70 4.14 -2.85
N TYR A 427 -6.38 5.32 -2.31
CA TYR A 427 -7.38 6.19 -1.69
C TYR A 427 -8.36 6.75 -2.73
N ILE A 428 -7.84 7.15 -3.91
CA ILE A 428 -8.68 7.54 -5.05
C ILE A 428 -9.58 6.38 -5.47
N TYR A 429 -9.02 5.18 -5.65
CA TYR A 429 -9.76 3.98 -6.00
C TYR A 429 -10.79 3.61 -4.94
N ALA A 430 -10.45 3.67 -3.67
CA ALA A 430 -11.37 3.42 -2.56
C ALA A 430 -12.54 4.42 -2.59
N ALA A 431 -12.27 5.69 -2.83
CA ALA A 431 -13.31 6.71 -2.98
C ALA A 431 -14.20 6.46 -4.21
N GLN A 432 -13.60 6.11 -5.35
CA GLN A 432 -14.34 5.76 -6.57
C GLN A 432 -15.21 4.51 -6.37
N MET A 433 -14.66 3.47 -5.72
CA MET A 433 -15.38 2.25 -5.37
C MET A 433 -16.52 2.55 -4.39
N LYS A 434 -16.28 3.37 -3.37
CA LYS A 434 -17.31 3.83 -2.42
C LYS A 434 -18.43 4.58 -3.14
N GLN A 435 -18.09 5.51 -4.02
CA GLN A 435 -19.08 6.27 -4.79
C GLN A 435 -19.90 5.37 -5.72
N ALA A 436 -19.28 4.39 -6.38
CA ALA A 436 -19.97 3.42 -7.20
C ALA A 436 -20.85 2.48 -6.37
N MET A 437 -20.34 2.01 -5.23
CA MET A 437 -21.07 1.17 -4.29
C MET A 437 -22.33 1.85 -3.76
N LEU A 438 -22.32 3.17 -3.54
CA LEU A 438 -23.51 3.92 -3.11
C LEU A 438 -24.65 3.88 -4.15
N ASN A 439 -24.37 3.59 -5.42
CA ASN A 439 -25.44 3.40 -6.42
C ASN A 439 -26.17 2.06 -6.22
N ASP A 440 -25.45 1.02 -5.80
CA ASP A 440 -26.00 -0.32 -5.55
C ASP A 440 -26.51 -0.49 -4.11
N LEU A 441 -25.85 0.18 -3.16
CA LEU A 441 -26.08 0.14 -1.72
C LEU A 441 -26.24 1.58 -1.17
N PRO A 442 -27.32 2.31 -1.53
CA PRO A 442 -27.54 3.68 -1.08
C PRO A 442 -27.72 3.80 0.43
N ASN A 443 -28.03 2.69 1.11
CA ASN A 443 -28.16 2.58 2.56
C ASN A 443 -26.86 2.17 3.26
N PHE A 444 -25.68 2.40 2.65
CA PHE A 444 -24.38 1.99 3.22
C PHE A 444 -24.21 2.35 4.70
N ASP A 445 -24.50 3.59 5.07
CA ASP A 445 -24.31 4.06 6.45
C ASP A 445 -25.22 3.28 7.40
N GLN A 446 -26.46 3.02 6.99
CA GLN A 446 -27.40 2.19 7.76
C GLN A 446 -26.92 0.74 7.90
N LEU A 447 -26.25 0.19 6.87
CA LEU A 447 -25.66 -1.15 6.95
C LEU A 447 -24.56 -1.21 8.01
N LEU A 448 -23.74 -0.17 8.14
CA LEU A 448 -22.74 -0.08 9.21
C LEU A 448 -23.39 0.05 10.59
N GLU A 449 -24.44 0.88 10.71
CA GLU A 449 -25.20 1.04 11.96
C GLU A 449 -25.95 -0.22 12.39
N GLN A 450 -26.27 -1.12 11.45
CA GLN A 450 -26.99 -2.37 11.73
C GLN A 450 -26.06 -3.60 11.83
N GLU A 451 -24.74 -3.38 11.89
CA GLU A 451 -23.72 -4.44 11.92
C GLU A 451 -23.77 -5.37 10.69
N GLN A 452 -24.26 -4.87 9.55
CA GLN A 452 -24.41 -5.61 8.29
C GLN A 452 -23.24 -5.40 7.33
N ILE A 453 -22.02 -5.19 7.87
CA ILE A 453 -20.82 -4.97 7.05
C ILE A 453 -20.51 -6.14 6.09
N GLY A 454 -21.03 -7.34 6.39
CA GLY A 454 -20.96 -8.49 5.48
C GLY A 454 -21.52 -8.22 4.09
N VAL A 455 -22.53 -7.34 3.95
CA VAL A 455 -23.11 -6.94 2.65
C VAL A 455 -22.12 -6.08 1.86
N ILE A 456 -21.47 -5.12 2.51
CA ILE A 456 -20.43 -4.27 1.93
C ILE A 456 -19.25 -5.14 1.46
N ARG A 457 -18.80 -6.07 2.31
CA ARG A 457 -17.73 -7.02 1.96
C ARG A 457 -18.12 -7.89 0.76
N GLN A 458 -19.35 -8.39 0.68
CA GLN A 458 -19.80 -9.20 -0.46
C GLN A 458 -19.78 -8.41 -1.77
N TRP A 459 -20.13 -7.12 -1.73
CA TRP A 459 -20.02 -6.25 -2.90
C TRP A 459 -18.55 -6.14 -3.34
N LEU A 460 -17.63 -5.83 -2.42
CA LEU A 460 -16.20 -5.76 -2.73
C LEU A 460 -15.66 -7.11 -3.24
N THR A 461 -16.10 -8.23 -2.67
CA THR A 461 -15.70 -9.56 -3.14
C THR A 461 -16.17 -9.83 -4.57
N LYS A 462 -17.42 -9.51 -4.88
CA LYS A 462 -18.00 -9.73 -6.22
C LYS A 462 -17.32 -8.87 -7.28
N HIS A 463 -17.00 -7.63 -6.95
CA HIS A 463 -16.55 -6.61 -7.90
C HIS A 463 -15.02 -6.45 -7.95
N VAL A 464 -14.30 -6.85 -6.90
CA VAL A 464 -12.84 -6.69 -6.76
C VAL A 464 -12.18 -8.01 -6.34
N HIS A 465 -12.50 -8.53 -5.15
CA HIS A 465 -11.61 -9.51 -4.50
C HIS A 465 -11.45 -10.81 -5.29
N ARG A 466 -12.57 -11.36 -5.78
CA ARG A 466 -12.58 -12.66 -6.48
C ARG A 466 -11.62 -12.71 -7.66
N PHE A 467 -11.32 -11.57 -8.29
CA PHE A 467 -10.52 -11.55 -9.50
C PHE A 467 -9.03 -11.78 -9.24
N GLY A 468 -8.53 -11.61 -8.02
CA GLY A 468 -7.08 -11.64 -7.76
C GLY A 468 -6.34 -10.74 -8.76
N SER A 469 -5.39 -11.30 -9.51
CA SER A 469 -4.68 -10.63 -10.61
C SER A 469 -5.17 -11.03 -12.01
N LEU A 470 -6.36 -11.62 -12.15
CA LEU A 470 -6.95 -12.00 -13.43
C LEU A 470 -7.31 -10.77 -14.29
N LYS A 471 -7.68 -9.66 -13.63
CA LYS A 471 -7.98 -8.35 -14.24
C LYS A 471 -6.92 -7.35 -13.83
N LYS A 472 -6.56 -6.44 -14.73
CA LYS A 472 -5.71 -5.27 -14.46
C LYS A 472 -6.46 -4.24 -13.61
N PRO A 473 -5.76 -3.34 -12.90
CA PRO A 473 -6.38 -2.31 -12.06
C PRO A 473 -7.42 -1.47 -12.81
N GLN A 474 -7.07 -1.02 -14.01
CA GLN A 474 -7.95 -0.19 -14.85
C GLN A 474 -9.21 -0.94 -15.30
N GLU A 475 -9.12 -2.25 -15.53
CA GLU A 475 -10.28 -3.08 -15.89
C GLU A 475 -11.24 -3.18 -14.70
N ILE A 476 -10.73 -3.41 -13.48
CA ILE A 476 -11.55 -3.45 -12.26
C ILE A 476 -12.29 -2.12 -12.05
N ILE A 477 -11.57 -1.00 -12.15
CA ILE A 477 -12.17 0.32 -11.91
C ILE A 477 -13.17 0.69 -13.01
N ALA A 478 -12.85 0.39 -14.26
CA ALA A 478 -13.77 0.62 -15.37
C ALA A 478 -15.05 -0.22 -15.24
N ASP A 479 -14.94 -1.48 -14.84
CA ASP A 479 -16.09 -2.38 -14.66
C ASP A 479 -17.03 -1.90 -13.54
N ILE A 480 -16.49 -1.26 -12.50
CA ILE A 480 -17.25 -0.79 -11.33
C ILE A 480 -17.83 0.60 -11.58
N THR A 481 -17.06 1.50 -12.17
CA THR A 481 -17.38 2.94 -12.22
C THR A 481 -17.81 3.42 -13.60
N GLY A 482 -17.58 2.62 -14.64
CA GLY A 482 -17.76 2.99 -16.05
C GLY A 482 -16.74 4.03 -16.55
N LYS A 483 -15.70 4.36 -15.76
CA LYS A 483 -14.71 5.41 -16.06
C LYS A 483 -13.31 4.96 -15.67
N SER A 484 -12.31 5.70 -16.14
CA SER A 484 -10.93 5.58 -15.66
C SER A 484 -10.75 6.24 -14.28
N ILE A 485 -9.51 6.27 -13.79
CA ILE A 485 -9.18 6.91 -12.51
C ILE A 485 -9.58 8.39 -12.48
N ASP A 486 -10.26 8.79 -11.40
CA ASP A 486 -10.85 10.12 -11.20
C ASP A 486 -10.70 10.54 -9.74
N ALA A 487 -10.07 11.69 -9.49
CA ALA A 487 -9.85 12.24 -8.15
C ALA A 487 -11.13 12.80 -7.50
N LYS A 488 -12.16 13.11 -8.29
CA LYS A 488 -13.35 13.84 -7.81
C LYS A 488 -14.06 13.15 -6.65
N PRO A 489 -14.28 11.82 -6.63
CA PRO A 489 -14.94 11.18 -5.50
C PRO A 489 -14.16 11.35 -4.18
N LEU A 490 -12.83 11.26 -4.23
CA LEU A 490 -11.99 11.49 -3.05
C LEU A 490 -12.07 12.94 -2.59
N LEU A 491 -12.01 13.89 -3.53
CA LEU A 491 -12.14 15.31 -3.21
C LEU A 491 -13.49 15.65 -2.60
N SER A 492 -14.60 15.12 -3.14
CA SER A 492 -15.93 15.31 -2.57
C SER A 492 -16.00 14.75 -1.15
N TYR A 493 -15.51 13.51 -0.94
CA TYR A 493 -15.48 12.87 0.37
C TYR A 493 -14.70 13.71 1.41
N LEU A 494 -13.46 14.09 1.10
CA LEU A 494 -12.62 14.87 2.01
C LEU A 494 -13.22 16.26 2.26
N THR A 495 -13.69 16.93 1.21
CA THR A 495 -14.28 18.27 1.35
C THR A 495 -15.53 18.23 2.23
N GLU A 496 -16.44 17.29 2.01
CA GLU A 496 -17.65 17.16 2.82
C GLU A 496 -17.33 16.82 4.27
N LYS A 497 -16.51 15.78 4.50
CA LYS A 497 -16.13 15.32 5.85
C LYS A 497 -15.47 16.44 6.66
N TYR A 498 -14.43 17.06 6.12
CA TYR A 498 -13.65 18.06 6.85
C TYR A 498 -14.35 19.42 6.95
N SER A 499 -15.21 19.79 5.98
CA SER A 499 -16.04 21.00 6.12
C SER A 499 -17.08 20.84 7.23
N ASN A 500 -17.65 19.65 7.40
CA ASN A 500 -18.62 19.35 8.46
C ASN A 500 -17.96 19.29 9.85
N LEU A 501 -16.81 18.61 9.96
CA LEU A 501 -16.09 18.47 11.23
C LEU A 501 -15.63 19.83 11.78
N TYR A 502 -15.03 20.65 10.93
CA TYR A 502 -14.43 21.93 11.30
C TYR A 502 -15.36 23.15 11.13
N GLU A 503 -16.61 22.92 10.70
CA GLU A 503 -17.62 23.97 10.47
C GLU A 503 -17.10 25.09 9.54
N LEU A 504 -16.53 24.69 8.39
CA LEU A 504 -15.88 25.60 7.42
C LEU A 504 -16.85 26.39 6.52
N SER A 505 -18.15 26.29 6.79
CA SER A 505 -19.26 26.90 6.04
C SER A 505 -19.35 28.41 6.21
#